data_AF-A0A527W4Y3-F1
#
_entry.id   AF-A0A527W4Y3-F1
#
_cell.length_a   1.000
_cell.length_b   1.000
_cell.length_c   1.000
_cell.angle_alpha   90.00
_cell.angle_beta   90.00
_cell.angle_gamma   90.00
#
_symmetry.space_group_name_H-M   'P 1'
#
loop_
_entity.id
_entity.type
_entity.pdbx_description
1 polymer ?
#
loop_
_entity_poly.entity_id
_entity_poly.type
_entity_poly.pdbx_seq_one_letter_code
_entity_poly.pdbx_strand_id
1 'polypeptide(L)'
;MSLSLQKWLRFVTPGFLILVFSWFLGKATGLWGFQLPEKPQEALPTLTVLIPAAIYYLTPLRSSSNQKYFNTVTETLRQRLLEISGINDDKSIYTWNRLRGIFFSLIDSDKSLEKKASIAYFNGYIWTTIADIRVVALSFFALSVGFWLAGAPNGGLCAVIFLVLAALSFPASSYVTKQHVKIGEEQIEIIEHNHLALLKEKLGAVRDRFNNQGN
;
A
#
# COMPACT_ATOMS: atom_id res chain seq x y z
N MET A 1 -5.45 14.60 -2.90
CA MET A 1 -5.13 14.19 -1.50
C MET A 1 -3.72 14.64 -1.19
N SER A 2 -3.49 15.36 -0.09
CA SER A 2 -2.13 15.76 0.31
C SER A 2 -1.32 14.57 0.81
N LEU A 3 0.01 14.64 0.68
CA LEU A 3 0.93 13.60 1.14
C LEU A 3 0.84 13.37 2.65
N SER A 4 0.69 14.45 3.43
CA SER A 4 0.56 14.39 4.89
C SER A 4 -0.71 13.64 5.30
N LEU A 5 -1.85 13.96 4.65
CA LEU A 5 -3.11 13.28 4.89
C LEU A 5 -3.02 11.79 4.53
N GLN A 6 -2.37 11.44 3.42
CA GLN A 6 -2.17 10.04 3.03
C GLN A 6 -1.38 9.26 4.08
N LYS A 7 -0.26 9.82 4.56
CA LYS A 7 0.59 9.19 5.58
C LYS A 7 -0.20 8.98 6.88
N TRP A 8 -0.96 9.99 7.29
CA TRP A 8 -1.83 9.90 8.46
C TRP A 8 -2.88 8.80 8.32
N LEU A 9 -3.61 8.78 7.20
CA LEU A 9 -4.62 7.74 6.95
C LEU A 9 -4.01 6.34 6.97
N ARG A 10 -2.87 6.13 6.29
CA ARG A 10 -2.16 4.83 6.31
C ARG A 10 -1.70 4.38 7.70
N PHE A 11 -1.47 5.32 8.61
CA PHE A 11 -1.12 5.00 9.99
C PHE A 11 -2.36 4.56 10.78
N VAL A 12 -3.46 5.32 10.68
CA VAL A 12 -4.66 5.10 11.51
C VAL A 12 -5.56 3.97 11.02
N THR A 13 -5.65 3.75 9.70
CA THR A 13 -6.51 2.72 9.09
C THR A 13 -6.38 1.31 9.70
N PRO A 14 -5.19 0.72 9.89
CA PRO A 14 -5.10 -0.61 10.49
C PRO A 14 -5.64 -0.66 11.93
N GLY A 15 -5.41 0.37 12.75
CA GLY A 15 -5.97 0.43 14.10
C GLY A 15 -7.49 0.52 14.09
N PHE A 16 -8.05 1.32 13.18
CA PHE A 16 -9.49 1.40 12.98
C PHE A 16 -10.09 0.06 12.54
N LEU A 17 -9.44 -0.65 11.59
CA LEU A 17 -9.87 -1.99 11.17
C LEU A 17 -9.86 -2.99 12.33
N ILE A 18 -8.81 -2.99 13.16
CA ILE A 18 -8.72 -3.86 14.34
C ILE A 18 -9.88 -3.59 15.30
N LEU A 19 -10.23 -2.32 15.55
CA LEU A 19 -11.37 -1.98 16.41
C LEU A 19 -12.69 -2.47 15.82
N VAL A 20 -12.95 -2.22 14.54
CA VAL A 20 -14.19 -2.67 13.89
C VAL A 20 -14.31 -4.19 13.92
N PHE A 21 -13.22 -4.91 13.66
CA PHE A 21 -13.22 -6.37 13.65
C PHE A 21 -13.35 -6.94 15.07
N SER A 22 -12.70 -6.32 16.06
CA SER A 22 -12.87 -6.64 17.49
C SER A 22 -14.30 -6.44 17.95
N TRP A 23 -14.92 -5.32 17.57
CA TRP A 23 -16.31 -5.02 17.89
C TRP A 23 -17.24 -6.07 17.29
N PHE A 24 -17.07 -6.38 16.00
CA PHE A 24 -17.88 -7.37 15.31
C PHE A 24 -17.74 -8.76 15.95
N LEU A 25 -16.52 -9.21 16.22
CA LEU A 25 -16.25 -10.51 16.82
C LEU A 25 -16.83 -10.61 18.23
N GLY A 26 -16.62 -9.60 19.08
CA GLY A 26 -17.17 -9.56 20.44
C GLY A 26 -18.68 -9.58 20.46
N LYS A 27 -19.32 -8.76 19.61
CA LYS A 27 -20.77 -8.71 19.50
C LYS A 27 -21.37 -10.02 19.00
N ALA A 28 -20.74 -10.67 18.03
CA ALA A 28 -21.22 -11.93 17.47
C ALA A 28 -21.03 -13.11 18.44
N THR A 29 -19.94 -13.13 19.20
CA THR A 29 -19.60 -14.21 20.14
C THR A 29 -20.13 -13.99 21.55
N GLY A 30 -20.57 -12.78 21.88
CA GLY A 30 -20.99 -12.42 23.24
C GLY A 30 -19.86 -12.36 24.26
N LEU A 31 -18.59 -12.50 23.85
CA LEU A 31 -17.43 -12.55 24.75
C LEU A 31 -17.06 -11.19 25.34
N TRP A 32 -17.29 -10.10 24.59
CA TRP A 32 -17.10 -8.73 25.06
C TRP A 32 -18.03 -7.78 24.31
N GLY A 33 -18.33 -6.64 24.94
CA GLY A 33 -19.20 -5.62 24.36
C GLY A 33 -18.68 -4.23 24.68
N PHE A 34 -17.85 -3.68 23.81
CA PHE A 34 -17.58 -2.24 23.80
C PHE A 34 -18.42 -1.58 22.70
N GLN A 35 -18.76 -0.31 22.89
CA GLN A 35 -19.48 0.47 21.88
C GLN A 35 -18.48 1.19 20.99
N LEU A 36 -18.71 1.15 19.68
CA LEU A 36 -17.98 2.03 18.76
C LEU A 36 -18.50 3.47 18.95
N PRO A 37 -17.63 4.48 18.86
CA PRO A 37 -18.07 5.88 18.86
C PRO A 37 -19.07 6.12 17.72
N GLU A 38 -20.09 6.95 17.99
CA GLU A 38 -21.14 7.24 17.00
C GLU A 38 -20.58 7.95 15.76
N LYS A 39 -19.49 8.71 15.92
CA LYS A 39 -18.81 9.39 14.81
C LYS A 39 -17.41 8.84 14.59
N PRO A 40 -17.04 8.49 13.34
CA PRO A 40 -15.67 8.06 13.02
C PRO A 40 -14.59 9.08 13.40
N GLN A 41 -14.91 10.37 13.33
CA GLN A 41 -13.98 11.45 13.69
C GLN A 41 -13.62 11.45 15.17
N GLU A 42 -14.52 10.97 16.03
CA GLU A 42 -14.30 10.83 17.47
C GLU A 42 -13.48 9.57 17.79
N ALA A 43 -13.55 8.54 16.93
CA ALA A 43 -12.77 7.31 17.08
C ALA A 43 -11.31 7.46 16.65
N LEU A 44 -11.05 8.12 15.52
CA LEU A 44 -9.73 8.12 14.85
C LEU A 44 -8.55 8.60 15.72
N PRO A 45 -8.68 9.62 16.61
CA PRO A 45 -7.57 10.07 17.45
C PRO A 45 -7.54 9.45 18.86
N THR A 46 -8.36 8.43 19.14
CA THR A 46 -8.42 7.85 20.50
C THR A 46 -7.28 6.86 20.76
N LEU A 47 -6.89 6.72 22.03
CA LEU A 47 -5.87 5.73 22.43
C LEU A 47 -6.22 4.30 21.99
N THR A 48 -7.51 3.97 21.92
CA THR A 48 -7.99 2.65 21.47
C THR A 48 -7.73 2.38 19.99
N VAL A 49 -7.64 3.41 19.13
CA VAL A 49 -7.19 3.27 17.74
C VAL A 49 -5.67 3.35 17.64
N LEU A 50 -5.06 4.30 18.37
CA LEU A 50 -3.64 4.62 18.23
C LEU A 50 -2.72 3.49 18.72
N ILE A 51 -3.08 2.79 19.80
CA ILE A 51 -2.25 1.70 20.33
C ILE A 51 -2.19 0.51 19.34
N PRO A 52 -3.32 -0.04 18.86
CA PRO A 52 -3.29 -1.08 17.83
C PRO A 52 -2.65 -0.61 16.53
N ALA A 53 -2.89 0.64 16.11
CA ALA A 53 -2.24 1.23 14.93
C ALA A 53 -0.71 1.26 15.08
N ALA A 54 -0.20 1.68 16.24
CA ALA A 54 1.23 1.72 16.52
C ALA A 54 1.85 0.31 16.53
N ILE A 55 1.22 -0.64 17.21
CA ILE A 55 1.66 -2.05 17.21
C ILE A 55 1.70 -2.58 15.78
N TYR A 56 0.62 -2.39 15.01
CA TYR A 56 0.57 -2.82 13.62
C TYR A 56 1.66 -2.17 12.77
N TYR A 57 1.87 -0.85 12.92
CA TYR A 57 2.86 -0.10 12.17
C TYR A 57 4.30 -0.56 12.44
N LEU A 58 4.60 -1.01 13.66
CA LEU A 58 5.89 -1.56 14.04
C LEU A 58 6.13 -2.97 13.44
N THR A 59 5.08 -3.66 13.00
CA THR A 59 5.21 -5.00 12.41
C THR A 59 5.39 -4.93 10.88
N PRO A 60 6.20 -5.82 10.28
CA PRO A 60 6.42 -5.85 8.83
C PRO A 60 5.26 -6.52 8.05
N LEU A 61 4.09 -6.71 8.68
CA LEU A 61 2.98 -7.50 8.12
C LEU A 61 2.43 -6.89 6.84
N ARG A 62 2.22 -5.56 6.81
CA ARG A 62 1.77 -4.85 5.61
C ARG A 62 2.77 -4.99 4.46
N SER A 63 4.05 -4.72 4.72
CA SER A 63 5.09 -4.79 3.71
C SER A 63 5.20 -6.20 3.14
N SER A 64 5.15 -7.22 4.00
CA SER A 64 5.18 -8.62 3.57
C SER A 64 3.96 -8.98 2.72
N SER A 65 2.75 -8.59 3.15
CA SER A 65 1.49 -8.88 2.45
C SER A 65 1.43 -8.21 1.07
N ASN A 66 2.06 -7.04 0.92
CA ASN A 66 1.99 -6.26 -0.31
C ASN A 66 3.23 -6.36 -1.21
N GLN A 67 4.29 -7.07 -0.79
CA GLN A 67 5.59 -7.06 -1.47
C GLN A 67 5.50 -7.50 -2.92
N LYS A 68 4.75 -8.58 -3.22
CA LYS A 68 4.58 -9.08 -4.59
C LYS A 68 4.01 -8.00 -5.51
N TYR A 69 2.95 -7.34 -5.07
CA TYR A 69 2.29 -6.28 -5.83
C TYR A 69 3.19 -5.06 -5.97
N PHE A 70 3.91 -4.70 -4.89
CA PHE A 70 4.87 -3.62 -4.90
C PHE A 70 5.94 -3.83 -5.97
N ASN A 71 6.55 -5.03 -5.97
CA ASN A 71 7.55 -5.40 -6.96
C ASN A 71 7.00 -5.34 -8.39
N THR A 72 5.77 -5.77 -8.63
CA THR A 72 5.13 -5.64 -9.95
C THR A 72 5.08 -4.19 -10.41
N VAL A 73 4.57 -3.28 -9.58
CA VAL A 73 4.52 -1.85 -9.93
C VAL A 73 5.92 -1.31 -10.20
N THR A 74 6.85 -1.52 -9.27
CA THR A 74 8.18 -0.91 -9.39
C THR A 74 8.96 -1.44 -10.58
N GLU A 75 8.85 -2.73 -10.88
CA GLU A 75 9.52 -3.31 -12.05
C GLU A 75 8.90 -2.82 -13.36
N THR A 76 7.57 -2.69 -13.44
CA THR A 76 6.93 -2.14 -14.64
C THR A 76 7.35 -0.68 -14.88
N LEU A 77 7.31 0.17 -13.85
CA LEU A 77 7.73 1.57 -13.99
C LEU A 77 9.22 1.70 -14.33
N ARG A 78 10.07 0.88 -13.70
CA ARG A 78 11.50 0.83 -13.97
C ARG A 78 11.78 0.46 -15.44
N GLN A 79 11.13 -0.58 -15.95
CA GLN A 79 11.25 -1.00 -17.35
C GLN A 79 10.78 0.09 -18.31
N ARG A 80 9.59 0.67 -18.06
CA ARG A 80 9.03 1.72 -18.91
C ARG A 80 9.92 2.97 -18.95
N LEU A 81 10.51 3.38 -17.83
CA LEU A 81 11.45 4.50 -17.78
C LEU A 81 12.70 4.28 -18.66
N LEU A 82 13.25 3.06 -18.64
CA LEU A 82 14.41 2.71 -19.47
C LEU A 82 14.02 2.63 -20.95
N GLU A 83 12.86 2.04 -21.24
CA GLU A 83 12.33 1.92 -22.59
C GLU A 83 12.19 3.27 -23.29
N ILE A 84 11.50 4.25 -22.67
CA ILE A 84 11.34 5.59 -23.28
C ILE A 84 12.68 6.33 -23.40
N SER A 85 13.65 6.02 -22.56
CA SER A 85 14.98 6.62 -22.61
C SER A 85 15.87 6.04 -23.72
N GLY A 86 15.51 4.87 -24.28
CA GLY A 86 16.31 4.13 -25.24
C GLY A 86 17.61 3.55 -24.66
N ILE A 87 17.70 3.42 -23.34
CA ILE A 87 18.86 2.84 -22.65
C ILE A 87 18.61 1.34 -22.44
N ASN A 88 19.63 0.53 -22.71
CA ASN A 88 19.57 -0.91 -22.48
C ASN A 88 19.36 -1.22 -21.00
N ASP A 89 18.41 -2.11 -20.72
CA ASP A 89 18.05 -2.50 -19.37
C ASP A 89 19.14 -3.38 -18.73
N ASP A 90 19.76 -2.85 -17.66
CA ASP A 90 20.67 -3.57 -16.78
C ASP A 90 20.19 -3.46 -15.33
N LYS A 91 19.72 -4.59 -14.78
CA LYS A 91 19.18 -4.66 -13.41
C LYS A 91 20.24 -4.48 -12.32
N SER A 92 21.52 -4.64 -12.62
CA SER A 92 22.60 -4.36 -11.66
C SER A 92 22.83 -2.85 -11.46
N ILE A 93 22.56 -2.07 -12.52
CA ILE A 93 22.74 -0.62 -12.55
C ILE A 93 21.43 0.09 -12.21
N TYR A 94 20.36 -0.24 -12.93
CA TYR A 94 19.10 0.49 -12.94
C TYR A 94 18.06 -0.17 -12.03
N THR A 95 18.36 -0.24 -10.74
CA THR A 95 17.41 -0.71 -9.72
C THR A 95 16.37 0.36 -9.40
N TRP A 96 15.16 -0.04 -8.99
CA TRP A 96 14.11 0.90 -8.58
C TRP A 96 14.60 1.85 -7.46
N ASN A 97 15.44 1.39 -6.53
CA ASN A 97 15.98 2.22 -5.46
C ASN A 97 16.78 3.42 -5.98
N ARG A 98 17.47 3.27 -7.12
CA ARG A 98 18.22 4.35 -7.78
C ARG A 98 17.30 5.20 -8.66
N LEU A 99 16.33 4.58 -9.34
CA LEU A 99 15.43 5.28 -10.26
C LEU A 99 14.31 6.06 -9.58
N ARG A 100 13.84 5.63 -8.40
CA ARG A 100 12.70 6.24 -7.71
C ARG A 100 12.88 7.74 -7.49
N GLY A 101 14.11 8.17 -7.15
CA GLY A 101 14.41 9.57 -6.89
C GLY A 101 14.32 10.42 -8.15
N ILE A 102 14.74 9.86 -9.28
CA ILE A 102 14.61 10.50 -10.60
C ILE A 102 13.13 10.63 -10.95
N PHE A 103 12.39 9.53 -10.89
CA PHE A 103 10.96 9.48 -11.21
C PHE A 103 10.15 10.52 -10.44
N PHE A 104 10.27 10.52 -9.10
CA PHE A 104 9.53 11.48 -8.28
C PHE A 104 10.04 12.92 -8.46
N SER A 105 11.34 13.14 -8.70
CA SER A 105 11.83 14.50 -8.99
C SER A 105 11.23 15.09 -10.27
N LEU A 106 10.97 14.26 -11.28
CA LEU A 106 10.35 14.69 -12.54
C LEU A 106 8.86 14.99 -12.32
N ILE A 107 8.16 14.12 -11.58
CA ILE A 107 6.76 14.33 -11.22
C ILE A 107 6.57 15.63 -10.42
N ASP A 108 7.41 15.86 -9.40
CA ASP A 108 7.29 17.02 -8.52
C ASP A 108 7.64 18.33 -9.23
N SER A 109 8.42 18.27 -10.32
CA SER A 109 8.81 19.45 -11.10
C SER A 109 7.74 19.93 -12.09
N ASP A 110 6.73 19.12 -12.39
CA ASP A 110 5.73 19.40 -13.43
C ASP A 110 4.32 19.58 -12.85
N LYS A 111 3.77 20.79 -12.98
CA LYS A 111 2.40 21.09 -12.53
C LYS A 111 1.33 20.28 -13.27
N SER A 112 1.56 19.86 -14.51
CA SER A 112 0.62 19.01 -15.25
C SER A 112 0.49 17.61 -14.63
N LEU A 113 1.51 17.15 -13.90
CA LEU A 113 1.53 15.86 -13.20
C LEU A 113 0.89 15.89 -11.82
N GLU A 114 0.60 17.07 -11.25
CA GLU A 114 0.07 17.21 -9.88
C GLU A 114 -1.26 16.47 -9.69
N LYS A 115 -2.18 16.59 -10.66
CA LYS A 115 -3.47 15.90 -10.61
C LYS A 115 -3.28 14.37 -10.67
N LYS A 116 -2.38 13.88 -11.53
CA LYS A 116 -2.07 12.44 -11.64
C LYS A 116 -1.38 11.92 -10.38
N ALA A 117 -0.48 12.69 -9.78
CA ALA A 117 0.15 12.37 -8.51
C ALA A 117 -0.89 12.23 -7.38
N SER A 118 -1.88 13.13 -7.30
CA SER A 118 -2.99 13.00 -6.34
C SER A 118 -3.80 11.70 -6.55
N ILE A 119 -4.05 11.31 -7.80
CA ILE A 119 -4.73 10.04 -8.13
C ILE A 119 -3.85 8.85 -7.72
N ALA A 120 -2.55 8.89 -7.99
CA ALA A 120 -1.59 7.87 -7.57
C ALA A 120 -1.56 7.73 -6.03
N TYR A 121 -1.61 8.83 -5.29
CA TYR A 121 -1.68 8.80 -3.83
C TYR A 121 -2.97 8.16 -3.33
N PHE A 122 -4.12 8.52 -3.91
CA PHE A 122 -5.39 7.94 -3.52
C PHE A 122 -5.44 6.43 -3.81
N ASN A 123 -5.04 6.03 -5.02
CA ASN A 123 -4.95 4.62 -5.40
C ASN A 123 -3.96 3.87 -4.50
N GLY A 124 -2.83 4.48 -4.18
CA GLY A 124 -1.85 3.96 -3.24
C GLY A 124 -2.38 3.80 -1.82
N TYR A 125 -3.32 4.64 -1.37
CA TYR A 125 -3.99 4.48 -0.08
C TYR A 125 -4.93 3.27 -0.10
N ILE A 126 -5.81 3.17 -1.11
CA ILE A 126 -6.70 2.01 -1.29
C ILE A 126 -5.89 0.71 -1.31
N TRP A 127 -4.79 0.71 -2.05
CA TRP A 127 -3.91 -0.45 -2.17
C TRP A 127 -3.36 -0.92 -0.83
N THR A 128 -2.86 0.01 -0.01
CA THR A 128 -2.37 -0.31 1.34
C THR A 128 -3.50 -0.75 2.26
N THR A 129 -4.69 -0.14 2.15
CA THR A 129 -5.87 -0.53 2.95
C THR A 129 -6.33 -1.95 2.64
N ILE A 130 -6.28 -2.39 1.38
CA ILE A 130 -6.59 -3.77 1.02
C ILE A 130 -5.58 -4.75 1.64
N ALA A 131 -4.30 -4.39 1.66
CA ALA A 131 -3.28 -5.20 2.34
C ALA A 131 -3.53 -5.26 3.86
N ASP A 132 -3.95 -4.14 4.47
CA ASP A 132 -4.33 -4.08 5.88
C ASP A 132 -5.54 -4.98 6.17
N ILE A 133 -6.60 -4.90 5.36
CA ILE A 133 -7.78 -5.78 5.45
C ILE A 133 -7.36 -7.25 5.40
N ARG A 134 -6.45 -7.64 4.50
CA ARG A 134 -5.97 -9.02 4.41
C ARG A 134 -5.35 -9.50 5.72
N VAL A 135 -4.40 -8.73 6.24
CA VAL A 135 -3.64 -9.10 7.45
C VAL A 135 -4.57 -9.16 8.66
N VAL A 136 -5.40 -8.12 8.83
CA VAL A 136 -6.33 -8.05 9.97
C VAL A 136 -7.37 -9.17 9.86
N ALA A 137 -7.94 -9.41 8.68
CA ALA A 137 -8.89 -10.51 8.47
C ALA A 137 -8.28 -11.88 8.76
N LEU A 138 -7.07 -12.18 8.30
CA LEU A 138 -6.42 -13.46 8.60
C LEU A 138 -6.12 -13.63 10.11
N SER A 139 -5.77 -12.54 10.79
CA SER A 139 -5.56 -12.56 12.25
C SER A 139 -6.87 -12.85 12.99
N PHE A 140 -7.95 -12.18 12.60
CA PHE A 140 -9.28 -12.38 13.19
C PHE A 140 -9.93 -13.71 12.80
N PHE A 141 -9.60 -14.27 11.64
CA PHE A 141 -9.94 -15.63 11.27
C PHE A 141 -9.33 -16.62 12.26
N ALA A 142 -8.02 -16.53 12.53
CA ALA A 142 -7.34 -17.41 13.48
C ALA A 142 -7.94 -17.30 14.90
N LEU A 143 -8.20 -16.07 15.36
CA LEU A 143 -8.87 -15.83 16.65
C LEU A 143 -10.28 -16.45 16.70
N SER A 144 -11.06 -16.27 15.62
CA SER A 144 -12.43 -16.81 15.54
C SER A 144 -12.46 -18.34 15.54
N VAL A 145 -11.49 -18.99 14.87
CA VAL A 145 -11.29 -20.45 14.95
C VAL A 145 -10.97 -20.87 16.39
N GLY A 146 -10.08 -20.15 17.08
CA GLY A 146 -9.78 -20.42 18.49
C GLY A 146 -11.02 -20.34 19.39
N PHE A 147 -11.86 -19.32 19.22
CA PHE A 147 -13.12 -19.20 19.96
C PHE A 147 -14.14 -20.27 19.60
N TRP A 148 -14.22 -20.65 18.33
CA TRP A 148 -15.09 -21.75 17.90
C TRP A 148 -14.70 -23.07 18.56
N LEU A 149 -13.40 -23.38 18.58
CA LEU A 149 -12.87 -24.58 19.26
C LEU A 149 -13.08 -24.53 20.78
N ALA A 150 -13.12 -23.33 21.37
CA ALA A 150 -13.45 -23.11 22.78
C ALA A 150 -14.97 -23.13 23.08
N GLY A 151 -15.82 -23.36 22.08
CA GLY A 151 -17.27 -23.44 22.25
C GLY A 151 -18.00 -22.08 22.28
N ALA A 152 -17.33 -20.98 21.90
CA ALA A 152 -17.97 -19.68 21.83
C ALA A 152 -19.05 -19.66 20.72
N PRO A 153 -20.22 -19.06 20.99
CA PRO A 153 -21.29 -19.00 20.00
C PRO A 153 -20.82 -18.21 18.77
N ASN A 154 -21.28 -18.60 17.59
CA ASN A 154 -20.98 -17.95 16.31
C ASN A 154 -19.48 -17.83 15.93
N GLY A 155 -18.54 -18.38 16.70
CA GLY A 155 -17.10 -18.32 16.37
C GLY A 155 -16.79 -18.87 14.97
N GLY A 156 -17.44 -19.98 14.59
CA GLY A 156 -17.29 -20.57 13.25
C GLY A 156 -17.83 -19.67 12.14
N LEU A 157 -18.97 -19.00 12.36
CA LEU A 157 -19.52 -18.04 11.40
C LEU A 157 -18.60 -16.83 11.21
N CYS A 158 -18.07 -16.28 12.30
CA CYS A 158 -17.08 -15.20 12.25
C CYS A 158 -15.83 -15.61 11.48
N ALA A 159 -15.34 -16.84 11.69
CA ALA A 159 -14.20 -17.37 10.95
C ALA A 159 -14.46 -17.37 9.44
N VAL A 160 -15.63 -17.87 9.00
CA VAL A 160 -16.00 -17.86 7.57
C VAL A 160 -16.02 -16.43 7.01
N ILE A 161 -16.62 -15.47 7.72
CA ILE A 161 -16.70 -14.07 7.27
C ILE A 161 -15.30 -13.46 7.11
N PHE A 162 -14.42 -13.62 8.10
CA PHE A 162 -13.06 -13.10 8.00
C PHE A 162 -12.24 -13.79 6.92
N LEU A 163 -12.41 -15.09 6.72
CA LEU A 163 -11.77 -15.82 5.63
C LEU A 163 -12.23 -15.29 4.26
N VAL A 164 -13.53 -15.01 4.09
CA VAL A 164 -14.06 -14.43 2.85
C VAL A 164 -13.47 -13.03 2.61
N LEU A 165 -13.39 -12.18 3.64
CA LEU A 165 -12.76 -10.86 3.52
C LEU A 165 -11.28 -10.96 3.12
N ALA A 166 -10.55 -11.90 3.73
CA ALA A 166 -9.15 -12.17 3.36
C ALA A 166 -9.06 -12.67 1.91
N ALA A 167 -9.93 -13.59 1.48
CA ALA A 167 -9.95 -14.13 0.13
C ALA A 167 -10.22 -13.03 -0.92
N LEU A 168 -11.21 -12.17 -0.68
CA LEU A 168 -11.57 -11.05 -1.57
C LEU A 168 -10.46 -9.98 -1.66
N SER A 169 -9.61 -9.86 -0.65
CA SER A 169 -8.49 -8.91 -0.66
C SER A 169 -7.43 -9.23 -1.74
N PHE A 170 -7.28 -10.50 -2.16
CA PHE A 170 -6.31 -10.89 -3.18
C PHE A 170 -6.66 -10.37 -4.58
N PRO A 171 -7.86 -10.65 -5.14
CA PRO A 171 -8.26 -10.07 -6.43
C PRO A 171 -8.37 -8.55 -6.36
N ALA A 172 -8.82 -7.98 -5.23
CA ALA A 172 -8.84 -6.53 -5.04
C ALA A 172 -7.44 -5.91 -5.12
N SER A 173 -6.43 -6.49 -4.46
CA SER A 173 -5.04 -6.04 -4.59
C SER A 173 -4.55 -6.13 -6.03
N SER A 174 -4.85 -7.22 -6.74
CA SER A 174 -4.48 -7.39 -8.15
C SER A 174 -5.10 -6.30 -9.03
N TYR A 175 -6.39 -6.00 -8.85
CA TYR A 175 -7.08 -4.96 -9.60
C TYR A 175 -6.48 -3.58 -9.35
N VAL A 176 -6.31 -3.21 -8.08
CA VAL A 176 -5.75 -1.90 -7.69
C VAL A 176 -4.29 -1.75 -8.13
N THR A 177 -3.53 -2.85 -8.17
CA THR A 177 -2.16 -2.88 -8.71
C THR A 177 -2.17 -2.55 -10.20
N LYS A 178 -3.06 -3.14 -11.00
CA LYS A 178 -3.19 -2.82 -12.44
C LYS A 178 -3.53 -1.34 -12.66
N GLN A 179 -4.45 -0.80 -11.85
CA GLN A 179 -4.76 0.63 -11.89
C GLN A 179 -3.55 1.49 -11.52
N HIS A 180 -2.75 1.06 -10.53
CA HIS A 180 -1.54 1.78 -10.13
C HIS A 180 -0.48 1.79 -11.23
N VAL A 181 -0.30 0.66 -11.92
CA VAL A 181 0.57 0.56 -13.10
C VAL A 181 0.11 1.53 -14.18
N LYS A 182 -1.18 1.52 -14.54
CA LYS A 182 -1.74 2.42 -15.55
C LYS A 182 -1.50 3.89 -15.22
N ILE A 183 -1.74 4.30 -13.97
CA ILE A 183 -1.48 5.68 -13.54
C ILE A 183 0.00 6.04 -13.71
N GLY A 184 0.91 5.12 -13.34
CA GLY A 184 2.33 5.36 -13.49
C GLY A 184 2.79 5.38 -14.95
N GLU A 185 2.20 4.57 -15.83
CA GLU A 185 2.42 4.63 -17.28
C GLU A 185 2.00 5.99 -17.85
N GLU A 186 0.82 6.49 -17.48
CA GLU A 186 0.36 7.83 -17.86
C GLU A 186 1.32 8.93 -17.36
N GLN A 187 1.94 8.77 -16.19
CA GLN A 187 2.97 9.69 -15.70
C GLN A 187 4.25 9.59 -16.54
N ILE A 188 4.64 8.39 -16.96
CA ILE A 188 5.82 8.15 -17.80
C ILE A 188 5.61 8.73 -19.21
N GLU A 189 4.41 8.64 -19.79
CA GLU A 189 4.08 9.27 -21.08
C GLU A 189 4.28 10.79 -21.05
N ILE A 190 3.87 11.45 -19.96
CA ILE A 190 4.08 12.88 -19.80
C ILE A 190 5.58 13.20 -19.62
N ILE A 191 6.32 12.35 -18.89
CA ILE A 191 7.78 12.47 -18.77
C ILE A 191 8.46 12.31 -20.14
N GLU A 192 8.01 11.37 -20.97
CA GLU A 192 8.52 11.16 -22.32
C GLU A 192 8.29 12.40 -23.19
N HIS A 193 7.12 13.04 -23.10
CA HIS A 193 6.82 14.21 -23.90
C HIS A 193 7.59 15.47 -23.43
N ASN A 194 7.65 15.70 -22.11
CA ASN A 194 8.08 16.98 -21.56
C ASN A 194 9.49 16.97 -20.97
N HIS A 195 10.00 15.80 -20.54
CA HIS A 195 11.20 15.69 -19.69
C HIS A 195 12.21 14.65 -20.19
N LEU A 196 12.09 14.16 -21.43
CA LEU A 196 12.92 13.08 -21.95
C LEU A 196 14.42 13.38 -21.91
N ALA A 197 14.82 14.60 -22.27
CA ALA A 197 16.24 14.99 -22.25
C ALA A 197 16.81 14.94 -20.82
N LEU A 198 16.07 15.50 -19.86
CA LEU A 198 16.45 15.49 -18.45
C LEU A 198 16.46 14.07 -17.86
N LEU A 199 15.52 13.22 -18.28
CA LEU A 199 15.49 11.81 -17.90
C LEU A 199 16.77 11.11 -18.36
N LYS A 200 17.15 11.25 -19.64
CA LYS A 200 18.36 10.64 -20.20
C LYS A 200 19.63 11.11 -19.49
N GLU A 201 19.74 12.40 -19.22
CA GLU A 201 20.85 12.98 -18.46
C GLU A 201 20.97 12.33 -17.07
N LYS A 202 19.87 12.28 -16.31
CA LYS A 202 19.86 11.70 -14.97
C LYS A 202 20.17 10.20 -14.97
N LEU A 203 19.70 9.45 -15.97
CA LEU A 203 20.00 8.03 -16.12
C LEU A 203 21.46 7.77 -16.51
N GLY A 204 22.06 8.63 -17.35
CA GLY A 204 23.49 8.62 -17.64
C GLY A 204 24.32 8.81 -16.36
N ALA A 205 23.98 9.82 -15.56
CA ALA A 205 24.65 10.07 -14.29
C ALA A 205 24.55 8.88 -13.29
N VAL A 206 23.47 8.09 -13.32
CA VAL A 206 23.36 6.88 -12.52
C VAL A 206 24.38 5.83 -12.96
N ARG A 207 24.56 5.64 -14.27
CA ARG A 207 25.54 4.71 -14.83
C ARG A 207 26.96 5.12 -14.47
N ASP A 208 27.29 6.40 -14.61
CA ASP A 208 28.63 6.91 -14.32
C ASP A 208 28.99 6.72 -12.85
N ARG A 209 28.06 7.01 -11.93
CA ARG A 209 28.24 6.78 -10.50
C ARG A 209 28.44 5.30 -10.18
N PHE A 210 27.74 4.40 -10.86
CA PHE A 210 27.89 2.96 -10.64
C PHE A 210 29.29 2.48 -11.05
N ASN A 211 29.77 2.90 -12.22
CA ASN A 211 31.09 2.54 -12.71
C ASN A 211 32.20 3.07 -11.79
N ASN A 212 32.03 4.27 -11.22
CA ASN A 212 33.00 4.86 -10.30
C ASN A 212 32.99 4.25 -8.89
N GLN A 213 31.95 3.48 -8.52
CA GLN A 213 31.90 2.74 -7.24
C GLN A 213 32.49 1.33 -7.33
N GLY A 214 32.72 0.83 -8.55
CA GLY A 214 33.33 -0.47 -8.80
C GLY A 214 34.85 -0.45 -8.97
N ASN A 215 35.47 0.73 -8.94
CA ASN A 215 36.92 0.97 -8.93
C ASN A 215 37.37 1.44 -7.54
#